data_AF-A0A7V9M4F9-F1
#
_entry.id   AF-A0A7V9M4F9-F1
#
_cell.length_a   1.000
_cell.length_b   1.000
_cell.length_c   1.000
_cell.angle_alpha   90.00
_cell.angle_beta   90.00
_cell.angle_gamma   90.00
#
_symmetry.space_group_name_H-M   'P 1'
#
loop_
_entity.id
_entity.type
_entity.pdbx_description
1 polymer ?
#
loop_
_entity_poly.entity_id
_entity_poly.type
_entity_poly.pdbx_seq_one_letter_code
_entity_poly.pdbx_strand_id
1 'polypeptide(L)'
;MVEFDEPRRAETAAFRGDDPSCLVAAGLACRVCLAGDVAWALELEPWDNRARTRCRKCGHERTVSLTPEQGLRLSLECDDPQHAAPAPLFGLALVV
;
A
#
# COMPACT_ATOMS: atom_id res chain seq x y z
N MET A 1 26.46 15.20 -16.96
CA MET A 1 25.12 14.99 -17.56
C MET A 1 24.38 14.13 -16.57
N VAL A 2 23.61 14.75 -15.67
CA VAL A 2 22.73 14.00 -14.77
C VAL A 2 21.44 13.86 -15.57
N GLU A 3 21.17 12.64 -16.03
CA GLU A 3 19.86 12.33 -16.58
C GLU A 3 18.87 12.46 -15.43
N PHE A 4 18.18 13.60 -15.36
CA PHE A 4 17.01 13.74 -14.51
C PHE A 4 15.93 12.89 -15.18
N ASP A 5 15.89 11.60 -14.82
CA ASP A 5 14.72 10.76 -15.06
C ASP A 5 13.55 11.49 -14.39
N GLU A 6 12.72 12.12 -15.21
CA GLU A 6 11.56 12.87 -14.77
C GLU A 6 10.71 11.91 -13.96
N PRO A 7 10.50 12.14 -12.65
CA PRO A 7 9.92 11.11 -11.79
C PRO A 7 8.53 10.81 -12.33
N ARG A 8 8.35 9.61 -12.89
CA ARG A 8 7.01 9.07 -13.16
C ARG A 8 6.23 9.29 -11.88
N ARG A 9 5.26 10.23 -11.90
CA ARG A 9 4.50 10.64 -10.71
C ARG A 9 4.14 9.39 -9.91
N ALA A 10 4.80 9.20 -8.76
CA ALA A 10 4.57 8.03 -7.94
C ALA A 10 3.08 8.06 -7.54
N GLU A 11 2.36 6.98 -7.88
CA GLU A 11 0.95 6.86 -7.54
C GLU A 11 0.82 6.96 -6.01
N THR A 12 0.14 7.99 -5.52
CA THR A 12 -0.12 8.15 -4.08
C THR A 12 -1.44 7.46 -3.74
N ALA A 13 -1.50 6.79 -2.59
CA ALA A 13 -2.75 6.18 -2.14
C ALA A 13 -3.84 7.23 -1.90
N ALA A 14 -5.08 6.91 -2.29
CA ALA A 14 -6.22 7.83 -2.28
C ALA A 14 -7.07 7.71 -1.01
N PHE A 15 -6.46 7.88 0.16
CA PHE A 15 -7.14 7.93 1.47
C PHE A 15 -6.38 8.88 2.42
N ARG A 16 -6.97 9.30 3.53
CA ARG A 16 -6.30 10.08 4.59
C ARG A 16 -5.94 9.21 5.78
N GLY A 17 -4.95 9.61 6.58
CA GLY A 17 -4.55 8.86 7.77
C GLY A 17 -5.67 8.67 8.81
N ASP A 18 -6.66 9.57 8.81
CA ASP A 18 -7.83 9.56 9.71
C ASP A 18 -9.12 9.06 9.04
N ASP A 19 -9.04 8.59 7.79
CA ASP A 19 -10.22 8.06 7.10
C ASP A 19 -10.74 6.78 7.79
N PRO A 20 -12.08 6.55 7.78
CA PRO A 20 -12.66 5.30 8.23
C PRO A 20 -12.11 4.12 7.42
N SER A 21 -12.03 2.93 8.03
CA SER A 21 -11.41 1.74 7.43
C SER A 21 -11.98 1.36 6.06
N CYS A 22 -13.26 1.64 5.81
CA CYS A 22 -13.87 1.39 4.50
C CYS A 22 -13.30 2.27 3.37
N LEU A 23 -12.90 3.51 3.68
CA LEU A 23 -12.24 4.41 2.73
C LEU A 23 -10.77 4.06 2.54
N VAL A 24 -10.09 3.61 3.60
CA VAL A 24 -8.73 3.05 3.49
C VAL A 24 -8.72 1.82 2.56
N ALA A 25 -9.64 0.87 2.77
CA ALA A 25 -9.80 -0.30 1.93
C ALA A 25 -10.13 0.08 0.47
N ALA A 26 -11.00 1.08 0.25
CA ALA A 26 -11.30 1.59 -1.08
C ALA A 26 -10.07 2.25 -1.74
N GLY A 27 -9.25 2.97 -0.97
CA GLY A 27 -8.00 3.58 -1.43
C GLY A 27 -6.96 2.55 -1.90
N LEU A 28 -7.00 1.32 -1.36
CA LEU A 28 -6.15 0.21 -1.78
C LEU A 28 -6.77 -0.68 -2.87
N ALA A 29 -8.06 -0.54 -3.14
CA ALA A 29 -8.80 -1.38 -4.10
C ALA A 29 -8.21 -1.35 -5.51
N CYS A 30 -8.40 -2.45 -6.26
CA CYS A 30 -7.80 -2.61 -7.57
C CYS A 30 -8.39 -1.62 -8.58
N ARG A 31 -7.57 -0.73 -9.13
CA ARG A 31 -7.99 0.24 -10.16
C ARG A 31 -8.38 -0.38 -11.52
N VAL A 32 -7.99 -1.63 -11.78
CA VAL A 32 -8.25 -2.30 -13.07
C VAL A 32 -9.61 -2.98 -13.08
N CYS A 33 -9.91 -3.78 -12.06
CA CYS A 33 -11.14 -4.57 -12.00
C CYS A 33 -12.11 -4.14 -10.89
N LEU A 34 -11.78 -3.07 -10.16
CA LEU A 34 -12.56 -2.46 -9.07
C LEU A 34 -12.92 -3.42 -7.94
N ALA A 35 -12.13 -4.49 -7.77
CA ALA A 35 -12.29 -5.40 -6.65
C ALA A 35 -11.59 -4.84 -5.40
N GLY A 36 -12.27 -4.92 -4.25
CA GLY A 36 -11.69 -4.58 -2.94
C GLY A 36 -10.82 -5.68 -2.33
N ASP A 37 -10.87 -6.90 -2.88
CA ASP A 37 -10.04 -8.02 -2.41
C ASP A 37 -8.59 -7.88 -2.94
N VAL A 38 -7.80 -7.14 -2.19
CA VAL A 38 -6.41 -6.78 -2.51
C VAL A 38 -5.51 -7.15 -1.33
N ALA A 39 -4.54 -8.03 -1.59
CA ALA A 39 -3.46 -8.27 -0.64
C ALA A 39 -2.47 -7.10 -0.72
N TRP A 40 -1.92 -6.68 0.42
CA TRP A 40 -0.92 -5.63 0.46
C TRP A 40 0.18 -5.91 1.49
N ALA A 41 1.34 -5.30 1.27
CA ALA A 41 2.48 -5.32 2.17
C ALA A 41 3.00 -3.88 2.33
N LEU A 42 3.41 -3.54 3.55
CA LEU A 42 3.90 -2.21 3.92
C LEU A 42 5.43 -2.20 3.95
N GLU A 43 6.03 -1.19 3.34
CA GLU A 43 7.45 -0.89 3.39
C GLU A 43 7.59 0.50 4.04
N LEU A 44 8.09 0.54 5.27
CA LEU A 44 8.29 1.78 6.03
C LEU A 44 9.75 2.19 5.96
N GLU A 45 9.99 3.41 5.48
CA GLU A 45 11.31 4.03 5.41
C GLU A 45 11.20 5.44 6.01
N PRO A 46 12.28 6.02 6.55
CA PRO A 46 12.22 7.32 7.22
C PRO A 46 11.61 8.45 6.39
N TRP A 47 11.64 8.35 5.05
CA TRP A 47 11.19 9.39 4.13
C TRP A 47 10.34 8.89 2.95
N ASP A 48 10.08 7.58 2.84
CA ASP A 48 9.55 6.98 1.59
C ASP A 48 8.69 5.74 1.86
N ASN A 49 7.60 5.95 2.59
CA ASN A 49 6.66 4.89 2.92
C ASN A 49 5.92 4.41 1.66
N ARG A 50 5.81 3.10 1.49
CA ARG A 50 5.16 2.48 0.33
C ARG A 50 4.24 1.34 0.76
N ALA A 51 3.18 1.13 -0.02
CA ALA A 51 2.41 -0.10 0.01
C ALA A 51 2.50 -0.80 -1.35
N ARG A 52 2.91 -2.06 -1.33
CA ARG A 52 2.81 -2.97 -2.49
C ARG A 52 1.48 -3.66 -2.44
N THR A 53 0.73 -3.62 -3.52
CA THR A 53 -0.63 -4.18 -3.60
C THR A 53 -0.71 -5.22 -4.71
N ARG A 54 -1.49 -6.28 -4.50
CA ARG A 54 -1.82 -7.32 -5.47
C ARG A 54 -3.29 -7.66 -5.41
N CYS A 55 -4.01 -7.39 -6.49
CA CYS A 55 -5.40 -7.79 -6.62
C CYS A 55 -5.52 -9.31 -6.70
N ARG A 56 -6.36 -9.91 -5.84
CA ARG A 56 -6.58 -11.37 -5.85
C ARG A 56 -7.49 -11.82 -6.99
N LYS A 57 -8.30 -10.91 -7.54
CA LYS A 57 -9.22 -11.22 -8.63
C LYS A 57 -8.55 -11.21 -10.01
N CYS A 58 -7.79 -10.16 -10.33
CA CYS A 58 -7.18 -10.01 -11.66
C CYS A 58 -5.66 -10.11 -11.67
N GLY A 59 -5.02 -10.24 -10.50
CA GLY A 59 -3.57 -10.35 -10.38
C GLY A 59 -2.80 -9.04 -10.58
N HIS A 60 -3.47 -7.90 -10.83
CA HIS A 60 -2.78 -6.62 -11.03
C HIS A 60 -1.99 -6.21 -9.79
N GLU A 61 -0.72 -5.87 -10.00
CA GLU A 61 0.19 -5.38 -8.97
C GLU A 61 0.52 -3.91 -9.20
N ARG A 62 0.64 -3.16 -8.11
CA ARG A 62 1.16 -1.78 -8.12
C ARG A 62 1.80 -1.44 -6.78
N THR A 63 2.69 -0.47 -6.81
CA THR A 63 3.26 0.17 -5.61
C THR A 63 2.71 1.57 -5.51
N VAL A 64 2.22 1.94 -4.32
CA VAL A 64 1.74 3.29 -4.03
C VAL A 64 2.58 3.93 -2.95
N SER A 65 2.93 5.20 -3.13
CA SER A 65 3.56 6.03 -2.10
C SER A 65 2.52 6.40 -1.04
N LEU A 66 3.00 6.50 0.20
CA LEU A 66 2.22 6.86 1.36
C LEU A 66 2.84 8.10 2.02
N THR A 67 1.98 9.00 2.48
CA THR A 67 2.35 10.01 3.47
C THR A 67 2.72 9.34 4.80
N PRO A 68 3.43 10.02 5.71
CA PRO A 68 3.73 9.50 7.04
C PRO A 68 2.48 9.03 7.80
N GLU A 69 1.38 9.78 7.72
CA GLU A 69 0.13 9.47 8.40
C GLU A 69 -0.55 8.23 7.82
N GLN A 70 -0.56 8.07 6.49
CA GLN A 70 -1.07 6.86 5.84
C GLN A 70 -0.22 5.63 6.17
N GLY A 71 1.11 5.78 6.22
CA GLY A 71 2.04 4.72 6.61
C GLY A 71 1.78 4.25 8.04
N LEU A 72 1.66 5.18 8.99
CA LEU A 72 1.32 4.89 10.38
C LEU A 72 -0.07 4.22 10.49
N ARG A 73 -1.07 4.71 9.74
CA ARG A 73 -2.41 4.13 9.76
C ARG A 73 -2.39 2.65 9.35
N LEU A 74 -1.69 2.31 8.28
CA LEU A 74 -1.57 0.92 7.80
C LEU A 74 -0.71 0.05 8.71
N SER A 75 0.32 0.61 9.35
CA SER A 75 1.14 -0.18 10.28
C SER A 75 0.31 -0.68 11.46
N LEU A 76 -0.62 0.14 11.97
CA LEU A 76 -1.53 -0.23 13.06
C LEU A 76 -2.56 -1.29 12.64
N GLU A 77 -2.95 -1.36 11.36
CA GLU A 77 -3.86 -2.40 10.85
C GLU A 77 -3.15 -3.73 10.58
N CYS A 78 -1.85 -3.70 10.29
CA CYS A 78 -1.02 -4.90 10.15
C CYS A 78 -0.94 -5.70 11.46
N ASP A 79 -1.04 -5.01 12.59
CA ASP A 79 -1.02 -5.58 13.94
C ASP A 79 -2.41 -6.05 14.44
N ASP A 80 -3.50 -5.73 13.72
CA ASP A 80 -4.87 -6.13 14.10
C ASP A 80 -5.27 -7.47 13.44
N PRO A 81 -5.45 -8.56 14.21
CA PRO A 81 -5.80 -9.88 13.65
C PRO A 81 -7.20 -9.95 13.01
N GLN A 82 -8.08 -8.98 13.26
CA GLN A 82 -9.43 -8.92 12.68
C GLN A 82 -9.49 -8.12 11.36
N HIS A 83 -8.47 -7.30 11.08
CA HIS A 83 -8.30 -6.53 9.84
C HIS A 83 -7.02 -6.88 9.06
N ALA A 84 -6.21 -7.80 9.58
CA ALA A 84 -4.93 -8.18 9.01
C ALA A 84 -5.08 -8.47 7.52
N ALA A 85 -4.32 -7.72 6.72
CA ALA A 85 -4.05 -8.09 5.35
C ALA A 85 -3.61 -9.56 5.36
N PRO A 86 -4.29 -10.44 4.61
CA PRO A 86 -3.94 -11.85 4.61
C PRO A 86 -2.48 -11.98 4.13
N ALA A 87 -1.70 -12.73 4.92
CA ALA A 87 -0.24 -12.84 4.91
C ALA A 87 0.43 -12.54 3.54
N PRO A 88 1.54 -11.79 3.53
CA PRO A 88 2.22 -11.47 2.29
C PRO A 88 2.62 -12.76 1.57
N LEU A 89 2.12 -12.93 0.34
CA LEU A 89 2.70 -13.87 -0.63
C LEU A 89 4.03 -13.33 -1.19
N PHE A 90 4.41 -12.11 -0.81
CA PHE A 90 5.69 -11.51 -1.14
C PHE A 90 6.70 -11.97 -0.10
N GLY A 91 7.61 -12.83 -0.54
CA GLY A 91 8.68 -13.40 0.28
C GLY A 91 9.36 -12.34 1.15
N LEU A 92 9.51 -12.71 2.42
CA LEU A 92 10.26 -12.02 3.47
C LEU A 92 11.42 -11.16 2.96
N ALA A 93 11.40 -9.89 3.30
CA ALA A 93 12.61 -9.11 3.56
C ALA A 93 12.40 -8.32 4.85
N LEU A 94 12.63 -8.99 5.97
CA LEU A 94 12.93 -8.33 7.24
C LEU A 94 14.35 -7.77 7.09
N VAL A 95 14.51 -6.44 7.05
CA VAL A 95 15.83 -5.84 7.27
C VAL A 95 15.75 -5.15 8.63
N VAL A 96 16.54 -5.69 9.54
CA VAL A 96 16.71 -5.27 10.94
C VAL A 96 17.34 -3.89 11.00
#